data_AF-A0A1T3CL88-F1
#
_entry.id   AF-A0A1T3CL88-F1
#
_cell.length_a   1.000
_cell.length_b   1.000
_cell.length_c   1.000
_cell.angle_alpha   90.00
_cell.angle_beta   90.00
_cell.angle_gamma   90.00
#
_symmetry.space_group_name_H-M   'P 1'
#
loop_
_entity.id
_entity.type
_entity.pdbx_description
1 polymer ?
#
loop_
_entity_poly.entity_id
_entity_poly.type
_entity_poly.pdbx_seq_one_letter_code
_entity_poly.pdbx_strand_id
1 'polypeptide(L)'
;MVNLLAQARVYRLAALLVIHRLQYPFGQQDSQANIWSNEILKEFELADWATKQTTRCVTMPYIVAAIEIQDFGSRLKALENVDKYVDKFTPTVQRAAKRFLSRIWLERDNKITYYWFQSVSKPCPILQSFEF
;
A
#
# COMPACT_ATOMS: atom_id res chain seq x y z
N MET A 1 14.24 -2.44 -18.96
CA MET A 1 15.19 -1.93 -17.94
C MET A 1 14.50 -0.97 -16.97
N VAL A 2 13.71 0.00 -17.44
CA VAL A 2 12.95 0.95 -16.60
C VAL A 2 12.10 0.27 -15.52
N ASN A 3 11.32 -0.77 -15.85
CA ASN A 3 10.46 -1.46 -14.86
C ASN A 3 11.23 -2.18 -13.75
N LEU A 4 12.45 -2.70 -14.02
CA LEU A 4 13.27 -3.35 -13.00
C LEU A 4 13.91 -2.31 -12.06
N LEU A 5 14.32 -1.17 -12.61
CA LEU A 5 14.84 -0.06 -11.81
C LEU A 5 13.74 0.54 -10.92
N ALA A 6 12.55 0.76 -11.48
CA ALA A 6 11.38 1.22 -10.73
C ALA A 6 11.04 0.23 -9.61
N GLN A 7 11.01 -1.07 -9.90
CA GLN A 7 10.82 -2.13 -8.88
C GLN A 7 11.84 -2.02 -7.75
N ALA A 8 13.14 -1.98 -8.07
CA ALA A 8 14.19 -1.88 -7.06
C ALA A 8 14.02 -0.63 -6.17
N ARG A 9 13.64 0.51 -6.77
CA ARG A 9 13.38 1.77 -6.06
C ARG A 9 12.18 1.68 -5.12
N VAL A 10 11.03 1.21 -5.61
CA VAL A 10 9.82 1.11 -4.77
C VAL A 10 10.00 0.11 -3.64
N TYR A 11 10.72 -1.00 -3.86
CA TYR A 11 11.03 -1.96 -2.81
C TYR A 11 11.96 -1.39 -1.75
N ARG A 12 12.99 -0.65 -2.16
CA ARG A 12 13.89 0.04 -1.21
C ARG A 12 13.11 1.02 -0.34
N LEU A 13 12.26 1.85 -0.95
CA LEU A 13 11.43 2.83 -0.23
C LEU A 13 10.41 2.14 0.68
N ALA A 14 9.77 1.08 0.21
CA ALA A 14 8.82 0.32 1.02
C ALA A 14 9.49 -0.32 2.25
N ALA A 15 10.70 -0.86 2.09
CA ALA A 15 11.47 -1.39 3.22
C ALA A 15 11.80 -0.29 4.25
N LEU A 16 12.22 0.89 3.80
CA LEU A 16 12.46 2.04 4.70
C LEU A 16 11.19 2.46 5.44
N LEU A 17 10.05 2.51 4.74
CA LEU A 17 8.76 2.85 5.32
C LEU A 17 8.29 1.82 6.36
N VAL A 18 8.48 0.52 6.08
CA VAL A 18 8.22 -0.57 7.03
C VAL A 18 9.08 -0.41 8.28
N ILE A 19 10.40 -0.23 8.12
CA ILE A 19 11.34 -0.06 9.23
C ILE A 19 10.97 1.17 10.08
N HIS A 20 10.54 2.24 9.44
CA HIS A 20 10.09 3.44 10.14
C HIS A 20 8.81 3.22 10.93
N ARG A 21 7.83 2.49 10.38
CA ARG A 21 6.58 2.16 11.08
C ARG A 21 6.71 1.08 12.15
N LEU A 22 7.81 0.32 12.14
CA LEU A 22 8.21 -0.51 13.28
C LEU A 22 8.66 0.34 14.46
N GLN A 23 9.27 1.51 14.21
CA GLN A 23 9.80 2.39 15.24
C GLN A 23 8.77 3.43 15.71
N TYR A 24 7.94 3.94 14.80
CA TYR A 24 7.03 5.05 15.04
C TYR A 24 5.57 4.67 14.72
N PRO A 25 4.64 4.79 15.69
CA PRO A 25 3.22 4.57 15.44
C PRO A 25 2.64 5.66 14.53
N PHE A 26 1.44 5.41 14.01
CA PHE A 26 0.67 6.41 13.27
C PHE A 26 0.45 7.67 14.12
N GLY A 27 0.57 8.84 13.50
CA GLY A 27 0.54 10.13 14.17
C GLY A 27 1.91 10.60 14.67
N GLN A 28 2.95 9.76 14.65
CA GLN A 28 4.33 10.13 14.93
C GLN A 28 5.19 9.99 13.68
N GLN A 29 6.03 11.01 13.42
CA GLN A 29 6.91 11.05 12.25
C GLN A 29 6.16 10.81 10.91
N ASP A 30 4.87 11.18 10.86
CA ASP A 30 4.00 10.95 9.70
C ASP A 30 4.45 11.75 8.47
N SER A 31 5.16 12.87 8.66
CA SER A 31 5.75 13.65 7.56
C SER A 31 6.70 12.79 6.72
N GLN A 32 7.63 12.09 7.36
CA GLN A 32 8.61 11.25 6.68
C GLN A 32 7.94 10.05 5.98
N ALA A 33 6.99 9.42 6.66
CA ALA A 33 6.23 8.32 6.10
C ALA A 33 5.41 8.73 4.87
N ASN A 34 4.80 9.92 4.92
CA ASN A 34 4.04 10.50 3.81
C ASN A 34 4.95 10.81 2.61
N ILE A 35 6.16 11.35 2.85
CA ILE A 35 7.15 11.58 1.79
C ILE A 35 7.50 10.26 1.07
N TRP A 36 7.86 9.21 1.80
CA TRP A 36 8.19 7.93 1.17
C TRP A 36 7.00 7.27 0.49
N SER A 37 5.81 7.35 1.07
CA SER A 37 4.59 6.84 0.43
C SER A 37 4.33 7.54 -0.91
N ASN A 38 4.36 8.87 -0.92
CA ASN A 38 4.15 9.65 -2.15
C ASN A 38 5.22 9.37 -3.19
N GLU A 39 6.48 9.20 -2.78
CA GLU A 39 7.57 8.86 -3.68
C GLU A 39 7.34 7.49 -4.34
N ILE A 40 6.91 6.49 -3.58
CA ILE A 40 6.56 5.16 -4.11
C ILE A 40 5.42 5.27 -5.12
N LEU A 41 4.34 5.99 -4.78
CA LEU A 41 3.17 6.15 -5.65
C LEU A 41 3.52 6.90 -6.93
N LYS A 42 4.36 7.93 -6.86
CA LYS A 42 4.86 8.66 -8.03
C LYS A 42 5.76 7.80 -8.91
N GLU A 43 6.64 6.98 -8.33
CA GLU A 43 7.50 6.09 -9.11
C GLU A 43 6.67 5.08 -9.92
N PHE A 44 5.54 4.61 -9.36
CA PHE A 44 4.58 3.80 -10.12
C PHE A 44 3.96 4.55 -11.30
N GLU A 45 3.50 5.78 -11.08
CA GLU A 45 2.93 6.62 -12.15
C GLU A 45 3.95 6.91 -13.26
N LEU A 46 5.19 7.24 -12.88
CA LEU A 46 6.29 7.52 -13.81
C LEU A 46 6.69 6.28 -14.61
N ALA A 47 6.84 5.12 -13.97
CA ALA A 47 7.19 3.88 -14.63
C ALA A 47 6.10 3.45 -15.63
N ASP A 48 4.84 3.59 -15.24
CA ASP A 48 3.71 3.24 -16.09
C ASP A 48 3.55 4.22 -17.26
N TRP A 49 3.80 5.52 -17.05
CA TRP A 49 3.83 6.52 -18.11
C TRP A 49 4.98 6.26 -19.10
N ALA A 50 6.19 5.99 -18.60
CA ALA A 50 7.38 5.80 -19.42
C ALA A 50 7.35 4.49 -20.22
N THR A 51 6.81 3.41 -19.66
CA THR A 51 6.81 2.09 -20.29
C THR A 51 5.49 1.70 -20.95
N LYS A 52 4.41 2.48 -20.71
CA LYS A 52 3.03 2.14 -21.09
C LYS A 52 2.57 0.77 -20.57
N GLN A 53 3.27 0.23 -19.59
CA GLN A 53 3.00 -1.08 -18.99
C GLN A 53 3.00 -0.93 -17.49
N THR A 54 2.08 -1.65 -16.84
CA THR A 54 2.08 -1.70 -15.38
C THR A 54 3.28 -2.46 -14.86
N THR A 55 3.97 -1.86 -13.89
CA THR A 55 5.02 -2.55 -13.13
C THR A 55 4.47 -3.80 -12.44
N ARG A 56 5.10 -4.96 -12.66
CA ARG A 56 4.68 -6.26 -12.08
C ARG A 56 5.41 -6.56 -10.78
N CYS A 57 4.85 -7.48 -9.99
CA CYS A 57 5.44 -7.96 -8.73
C CYS A 57 5.66 -6.83 -7.71
N VAL A 58 4.72 -5.88 -7.63
CA VAL A 58 4.83 -4.69 -6.76
C VAL A 58 3.67 -4.55 -5.78
N THR A 59 2.92 -5.65 -5.55
CA THR A 59 1.82 -5.71 -4.59
C THR A 59 2.25 -5.18 -3.22
N MET A 60 3.38 -5.68 -2.68
CA MET A 60 3.82 -5.30 -1.35
C MET A 60 4.15 -3.80 -1.26
N PRO A 61 5.09 -3.23 -2.06
CA PRO A 61 5.36 -1.80 -2.04
C PRO A 61 4.13 -0.92 -2.22
N TYR A 62 3.20 -1.33 -3.08
CA TYR A 62 1.94 -0.63 -3.28
C TYR A 62 1.06 -0.59 -2.02
N ILE A 63 0.84 -1.74 -1.38
CA ILE A 63 0.03 -1.82 -0.15
C ILE A 63 0.67 -1.00 0.97
N VAL A 64 2.00 -1.10 1.14
CA VAL A 64 2.75 -0.32 2.15
C VAL A 64 2.54 1.18 1.97
N ALA A 65 2.66 1.69 0.74
CA ALA A 65 2.45 3.11 0.47
C ALA A 65 0.97 3.51 0.64
N ALA A 66 0.04 2.70 0.12
CA ALA A 66 -1.40 2.99 0.17
C ALA A 66 -1.95 3.11 1.60
N ILE A 67 -1.39 2.37 2.56
CA ILE A 67 -1.75 2.48 3.99
C ILE A 67 -1.52 3.90 4.53
N GLU A 68 -0.52 4.61 4.02
CA GLU A 68 -0.16 5.93 4.52
C GLU A 68 -1.05 7.07 4.03
N ILE A 69 -1.95 6.78 3.08
CA ILE A 69 -2.84 7.79 2.50
C ILE A 69 -3.90 8.21 3.53
N GLN A 70 -3.98 9.53 3.75
CA GLN A 70 -4.94 10.12 4.68
C GLN A 70 -6.09 10.83 3.97
N ASP A 71 -5.84 11.43 2.80
CA ASP A 71 -6.84 12.20 2.09
C ASP A 71 -7.83 11.30 1.35
N PHE A 72 -9.12 11.66 1.42
CA PHE A 72 -10.21 10.86 0.86
C PHE A 72 -10.08 10.66 -0.65
N GLY A 73 -9.67 11.70 -1.40
CA GLY A 73 -9.54 11.63 -2.86
C GLY A 73 -8.48 10.63 -3.30
N SER A 74 -7.30 10.66 -2.68
CA SER A 74 -6.22 9.72 -3.00
C SER A 74 -6.53 8.30 -2.52
N ARG A 75 -7.32 8.13 -1.45
CA ARG A 75 -7.81 6.81 -1.03
C ARG A 75 -8.70 6.17 -2.10
N LEU A 76 -9.60 6.94 -2.71
CA LEU A 76 -10.44 6.45 -3.81
C LEU A 76 -9.58 6.02 -5.01
N LYS A 77 -8.65 6.88 -5.44
CA LYS A 77 -7.69 6.57 -6.49
C LYS A 77 -6.82 5.35 -6.15
N ALA A 78 -6.44 5.18 -4.88
CA ALA A 78 -5.68 4.03 -4.44
C ALA A 78 -6.50 2.73 -4.49
N LEU A 79 -7.81 2.76 -4.22
CA LEU A 79 -8.68 1.59 -4.39
C LEU A 79 -8.82 1.20 -5.86
N GLU A 80 -8.90 2.15 -6.78
CA GLU A 80 -8.89 1.88 -8.22
C GLU A 80 -7.56 1.27 -8.67
N ASN A 81 -6.45 1.84 -8.19
CA ASN A 81 -5.10 1.39 -8.49
C ASN A 81 -4.76 0.00 -7.91
N VAL A 82 -5.55 -0.53 -6.96
CA VAL A 82 -5.41 -1.94 -6.52
C VAL A 82 -5.55 -2.88 -7.71
N ASP A 83 -6.49 -2.63 -8.63
CA ASP A 83 -6.72 -3.52 -9.78
C ASP A 83 -5.53 -3.53 -10.75
N LYS A 84 -4.69 -2.50 -10.66
CA LYS A 84 -3.50 -2.30 -11.47
C LYS A 84 -2.27 -2.95 -10.83
N TYR A 85 -1.98 -2.65 -9.56
CA TYR A 85 -0.71 -3.01 -8.92
C TYR A 85 -0.77 -4.25 -8.01
N VAL A 86 -1.96 -4.70 -7.62
CA VAL A 86 -2.17 -5.91 -6.81
C VAL A 86 -2.58 -7.05 -7.71
N ASP A 87 -1.85 -8.17 -7.60
CA ASP A 87 -1.98 -9.42 -8.37
C ASP A 87 -3.19 -9.48 -9.33
N LYS A 88 -2.91 -9.14 -10.60
CA LYS A 88 -3.91 -9.02 -11.67
C LYS A 88 -4.66 -10.32 -11.94
N PHE A 89 -4.10 -11.46 -11.55
CA PHE A 89 -4.66 -12.77 -11.87
C PHE A 89 -5.59 -13.29 -10.77
N THR A 90 -5.66 -12.62 -9.62
CA THR A 90 -6.44 -13.09 -8.48
C THR A 90 -7.41 -12.02 -7.96
N PRO A 91 -8.64 -11.94 -8.50
CA PRO A 91 -9.66 -10.98 -8.06
C PRO A 91 -10.00 -11.09 -6.56
N THR A 92 -9.80 -12.26 -5.96
CA THR A 92 -9.96 -12.47 -4.51
C THR A 92 -8.92 -11.68 -3.72
N VAL A 93 -7.66 -11.68 -4.16
CA VAL A 93 -6.56 -10.92 -3.53
C VAL A 93 -6.80 -9.42 -3.69
N GLN A 94 -7.27 -8.96 -4.85
CA GLN A 94 -7.63 -7.55 -5.06
C GLN A 94 -8.77 -7.10 -4.15
N ARG A 95 -9.86 -7.87 -4.06
CA ARG A 95 -10.98 -7.57 -3.15
C ARG A 95 -10.53 -7.51 -1.69
N ALA A 96 -9.71 -8.46 -1.29
CA ALA A 96 -9.21 -8.52 0.07
C ALA A 96 -8.22 -7.38 0.38
N ALA A 97 -7.39 -6.97 -0.58
CA ALA A 97 -6.54 -5.78 -0.49
C ALA A 97 -7.35 -4.49 -0.33
N LYS A 98 -8.39 -4.28 -1.15
CA LYS A 98 -9.31 -3.13 -1.02
C LYS A 98 -9.95 -3.10 0.37
N ARG A 99 -10.48 -4.24 0.83
CA ARG A 99 -11.09 -4.36 2.17
C ARG A 99 -10.09 -4.07 3.28
N PHE A 100 -8.86 -4.56 3.16
CA PHE A 100 -7.79 -4.32 4.12
C PHE A 100 -7.42 -2.83 4.21
N LEU A 101 -7.23 -2.16 3.07
CA LEU A 101 -6.93 -0.73 3.04
C LEU A 101 -8.06 0.10 3.65
N SER A 102 -9.31 -0.13 3.23
CA SER A 102 -10.48 0.58 3.79
C SER A 102 -10.60 0.38 5.30
N ARG A 103 -10.35 -0.83 5.81
CA ARG A 103 -10.36 -1.11 7.25
C ARG A 103 -9.28 -0.31 7.98
N ILE A 104 -8.04 -0.33 7.48
CA ILE A 104 -6.93 0.39 8.12
C ILE A 104 -7.19 1.88 8.15
N TRP A 105 -7.66 2.46 7.04
CA TRP A 105 -7.99 3.87 6.98
C TRP A 105 -9.08 4.24 7.98
N LEU A 106 -10.15 3.45 8.06
CA LEU A 106 -11.22 3.66 9.05
C LEU A 106 -10.70 3.53 10.49
N GLU A 107 -9.87 2.54 10.78
CA GLU A 107 -9.26 2.35 12.10
C GLU A 107 -8.34 3.51 12.49
N ARG A 108 -7.57 4.03 11.53
CA ARG A 108 -6.67 5.17 11.73
C ARG A 108 -7.46 6.45 11.98
N ASP A 109 -8.51 6.70 11.20
CA ASP A 109 -9.37 7.88 11.35
C ASP A 109 -10.07 7.90 12.72
N ASN A 110 -10.43 6.72 13.25
CA ASN A 110 -11.02 6.55 14.58
C ASN A 110 -10.00 6.35 15.71
N LYS A 111 -8.69 6.42 15.43
CA LYS A 111 -7.59 6.21 16.40
C LYS A 111 -7.67 4.86 17.16
N ILE A 112 -8.20 3.83 16.49
CA ILE A 112 -8.33 2.47 17.03
C ILE A 112 -7.00 1.73 16.92
N THR A 113 -6.24 1.96 15.84
CA THR A 113 -4.95 1.32 15.61
C THR A 113 -3.83 2.34 15.61
N TYR A 114 -2.82 2.11 16.45
CA TYR A 114 -1.64 2.97 16.57
C TYR A 114 -0.44 2.42 15.81
N TYR A 115 -0.25 1.11 15.79
CA TYR A 115 0.84 0.48 15.04
C TYR A 115 0.31 -0.27 13.83
N TRP A 116 0.99 -0.11 12.69
CA TRP A 116 0.63 -0.84 11.47
C TRP A 116 0.52 -2.35 11.69
N PHE A 117 1.47 -2.97 12.40
CA PHE A 117 1.49 -4.42 12.61
C PHE A 117 0.31 -4.96 13.42
N GLN A 118 -0.32 -4.13 14.25
CA GLN A 118 -1.56 -4.52 14.96
C GLN A 118 -2.73 -4.75 13.99
N SER A 119 -2.71 -4.11 12.81
CA SER A 119 -3.72 -4.35 11.77
C SER A 119 -3.47 -5.63 10.97
N VAL A 120 -2.26 -6.20 11.02
CA VAL A 120 -1.88 -7.42 10.29
C VAL A 120 -2.24 -8.69 11.08
N SER A 121 -2.16 -8.64 12.41
CA SER A 121 -2.52 -9.77 13.29
C SER A 121 -4.03 -9.96 13.47
N LYS A 122 -4.86 -9.00 13.03
CA LYS A 122 -6.32 -9.15 12.96
C LYS A 122 -6.68 -10.17 11.88
N PRO A 123 -7.84 -10.87 11.98
CA PRO A 123 -8.28 -11.82 10.96
C PRO A 123 -8.05 -11.22 9.58
N CYS A 124 -7.16 -11.86 8.83
CA CYS A 124 -6.74 -11.34 7.56
C CYS A 124 -7.95 -11.42 6.64
N PRO A 125 -8.44 -10.30 6.07
CA PRO A 125 -9.61 -10.35 5.19
C PRO A 125 -9.39 -11.24 3.97
N ILE A 126 -8.11 -11.49 3.62
CA ILE A 126 -7.68 -12.46 2.59
C ILE A 126 -7.95 -13.88 3.08
N LEU A 127 -7.51 -14.25 4.28
CA LEU A 127 -7.73 -15.60 4.85
C LEU A 127 -9.23 -15.88 5.06
N GLN A 128 -9.98 -14.89 5.54
CA GLN A 128 -11.43 -15.00 5.67
C GLN A 128 -12.18 -15.10 4.34
N SER A 129 -11.54 -14.73 3.21
CA SER A 129 -12.15 -14.90 1.88
C SER A 129 -11.96 -16.30 1.29
N PHE A 130 -11.18 -17.16 1.96
CA PHE A 130 -10.97 -18.56 1.60
C PHE A 130 -11.76 -19.54 2.46
N GLU A 131 -12.40 -19.08 3.54
CA GLU A 131 -13.35 -19.88 4.32
C GLU A 131 -14.70 -19.84 3.59
N PHE A 132 -15.08 -20.97 2.99
CA PHE A 132 -16.36 -21.21 2.32
C PHE A 132 -17.48 -21.49 3.32
#